data_AF-A0A1B6ID19-F1
#
_entry.id   AF-A0A1B6ID19-F1
#
_cell.length_a   1.000
_cell.length_b   1.000
_cell.length_c   1.000
_cell.angle_alpha   90.00
_cell.angle_beta   90.00
_cell.angle_gamma   90.00
#
_symmetry.space_group_name_H-M   'P 1'
#
loop_
_entity.id
_entity.type
_entity.pdbx_description
1 polymer ?
#
loop_
_entity_poly.entity_id
_entity_poly.type
_entity_poly.pdbx_seq_one_letter_code
_entity_poly.pdbx_strand_id
1 'polypeptide(L)'
;FVVFPFFFVNIFVALIIITFQEQGEAELQDGEIDKNQKSCIDFTIQARPLERYMPNKRNSFKYKIWRIVVSTPFEYFIMMLIVFNTLLLMMKYRDAPPLLDDILQVMNLVFTSFFLIECILKLIAFGFKNFFKDPWNIFDFTTVIGSIVDALVLELVERNREIPPRQSPNGQIYLNGFDASTKDNSFNMGFLRLFRAAR
;
A
#
# COMPACT_ATOMS: atom_id res chain seq x y z
N PHE A 1 10.99 -35.52 28.95
CA PHE A 1 10.27 -35.70 27.67
C PHE A 1 10.63 -34.69 26.57
N VAL A 2 11.20 -33.51 26.86
CA VAL A 2 11.56 -32.49 25.84
C VAL A 2 12.84 -32.83 25.04
N VAL A 3 13.74 -33.61 25.61
CA VAL A 3 15.07 -33.91 25.02
C VAL A 3 14.97 -34.71 23.70
N PHE A 4 14.01 -35.63 23.62
CA PHE A 4 13.87 -36.50 22.45
C PHE A 4 13.37 -35.76 21.19
N PRO A 5 12.29 -34.96 21.24
CA PRO A 5 11.90 -34.11 20.11
C PRO A 5 12.98 -33.10 19.69
N PHE A 6 13.68 -32.48 20.66
CA PHE A 6 14.74 -31.51 20.37
C PHE A 6 15.91 -32.14 19.60
N PHE A 7 16.31 -33.35 19.97
CA PHE A 7 17.35 -34.10 19.28
C PHE A 7 16.98 -34.45 17.84
N PHE A 8 15.73 -34.88 17.61
CA PHE A 8 15.24 -35.21 16.26
C PHE A 8 15.22 -33.99 15.33
N VAL A 9 14.82 -32.81 15.83
CA VAL A 9 14.86 -31.57 15.03
C VAL A 9 16.30 -31.24 14.63
N ASN A 10 17.27 -31.37 15.55
CA ASN A 10 18.67 -31.08 15.25
C ASN A 10 19.26 -32.03 14.20
N ILE A 11 18.93 -33.34 14.27
CA ILE A 11 19.34 -34.31 13.24
C ILE A 11 18.71 -33.97 11.90
N PHE A 12 17.41 -33.65 11.89
CA PHE A 12 16.70 -33.34 10.66
C PHE A 12 17.27 -32.09 9.99
N VAL A 13 17.52 -31.03 10.76
CA VAL A 13 18.17 -29.80 10.26
C VAL A 13 19.56 -30.10 9.71
N ALA A 14 20.36 -30.92 10.40
CA ALA A 14 21.70 -31.28 9.93
C ALA A 14 21.66 -32.07 8.61
N LEU A 15 20.74 -33.03 8.47
CA LEU A 15 20.56 -33.78 7.22
C LEU A 15 20.16 -32.86 6.06
N ILE A 16 19.21 -31.94 6.29
CA ILE A 16 18.80 -30.96 5.28
C ILE A 16 19.99 -30.11 4.84
N ILE A 17 20.78 -29.58 5.78
CA ILE A 17 21.97 -28.77 5.46
C ILE A 17 22.96 -29.56 4.61
N ILE A 18 23.28 -30.80 4.99
CA ILE A 18 24.24 -31.64 4.25
C ILE A 18 23.72 -31.91 2.84
N THR A 19 22.45 -32.29 2.69
CA THR A 19 21.87 -32.56 1.37
C THR A 19 21.83 -31.31 0.47
N PHE A 20 21.55 -30.13 1.01
CA PHE A 20 21.62 -28.86 0.25
C PHE A 20 23.05 -28.47 -0.11
N GLN A 21 24.02 -28.75 0.76
CA GLN A 21 25.43 -28.53 0.46
C GLN A 21 25.90 -29.45 -0.65
N GLU A 22 25.54 -30.75 -0.60
CA GLU A 22 25.90 -31.73 -1.62
C GLU A 22 25.25 -31.42 -2.98
N GLN A 23 23.95 -31.07 -2.99
CA GLN A 23 23.27 -30.61 -4.20
C GLN A 23 23.87 -29.31 -4.75
N GLY A 24 24.15 -28.36 -3.86
CA GLY A 24 24.79 -27.09 -4.21
C GLY A 24 26.20 -27.30 -4.77
N GLU A 25 26.97 -28.26 -4.26
CA GLU A 25 28.30 -28.65 -4.77
C GLU A 25 28.23 -29.36 -6.12
N ALA A 26 27.27 -30.28 -6.29
CA ALA A 26 27.06 -31.00 -7.54
C ALA A 26 26.64 -30.08 -8.71
N GLU A 27 25.80 -29.06 -8.46
CA GLU A 27 25.40 -28.07 -9.47
C GLU A 27 26.56 -27.18 -9.97
N LEU A 28 27.68 -27.15 -9.25
CA LEU A 28 28.85 -26.33 -9.58
C LEU A 28 29.93 -27.08 -10.32
N GLN A 29 29.86 -28.41 -10.35
CA GLN A 29 30.83 -29.23 -11.08
C GLN A 29 30.65 -29.16 -12.61
N ASP A 30 29.62 -28.47 -13.11
CA ASP A 30 29.32 -28.35 -14.55
C ASP A 30 30.25 -27.39 -15.32
N GLY A 31 31.34 -26.88 -14.72
CA GLY A 31 32.38 -26.15 -15.46
C GLY A 31 33.57 -25.65 -14.64
N GLU A 32 34.68 -25.33 -15.32
CA GLU A 32 35.91 -24.74 -14.75
C GLU A 32 35.75 -23.32 -14.16
N ILE A 33 34.53 -22.78 -14.15
CA ILE A 33 34.23 -21.38 -13.86
C ILE A 33 33.75 -21.22 -12.42
N ASP A 34 34.36 -20.33 -11.65
CA ASP A 34 33.99 -20.05 -10.24
C ASP A 34 32.54 -19.54 -10.11
N LYS A 35 31.91 -19.80 -8.95
CA LYS A 35 30.55 -19.32 -8.60
C LYS A 35 30.33 -17.85 -8.92
N ASN A 36 31.29 -17.02 -8.51
CA ASN A 36 31.19 -15.57 -8.63
C ASN A 36 31.31 -15.14 -10.09
N GLN A 37 32.11 -15.87 -10.88
CA GLN A 37 32.27 -15.62 -12.31
C GLN A 37 30.99 -15.99 -13.07
N LYS A 38 30.39 -17.15 -12.79
CA LYS A 38 29.11 -17.57 -13.39
C LYS A 38 28.00 -16.55 -13.09
N SER A 39 27.89 -16.08 -11.85
CA SER A 39 26.89 -15.07 -11.47
C SER A 39 27.11 -13.73 -12.19
N CYS A 40 28.37 -13.30 -12.36
CA CYS A 40 28.70 -12.06 -13.07
C CYS A 40 28.36 -12.14 -14.57
N ILE A 41 28.71 -13.28 -15.20
CA ILE A 41 28.40 -13.54 -16.60
C ILE A 41 26.88 -13.58 -16.80
N ASP A 42 26.15 -14.30 -15.95
CA ASP A 42 24.70 -14.42 -16.08
C ASP A 42 23.99 -13.07 -15.89
N PHE A 43 24.42 -12.27 -14.91
CA PHE A 43 23.94 -10.90 -14.74
C PHE A 43 24.22 -10.05 -15.98
N THR A 44 25.42 -10.13 -16.55
CA THR A 44 25.81 -9.33 -17.72
C THR A 44 25.00 -9.71 -18.97
N ILE A 45 24.74 -11.00 -19.16
CA ILE A 45 23.95 -11.51 -20.30
C ILE A 45 22.47 -11.18 -20.13
N GLN A 46 21.93 -11.26 -18.91
CA GLN A 46 20.50 -11.05 -18.65
C GLN A 46 20.12 -9.60 -18.36
N ALA A 47 21.09 -8.71 -18.09
CA ALA A 47 20.85 -7.33 -17.74
C ALA A 47 20.07 -6.60 -18.85
N ARG A 48 18.88 -6.11 -18.50
CA ARG A 48 18.10 -5.20 -19.35
C ARG A 48 18.25 -3.76 -18.85
N PRO A 49 18.29 -2.76 -19.73
CA PRO A 49 18.37 -1.37 -19.32
C PRO A 49 17.12 -0.96 -18.52
N LEU A 50 17.33 -0.21 -17.44
CA LEU A 50 16.23 0.35 -16.66
C LEU A 50 15.50 1.43 -17.47
N GLU A 51 14.23 1.22 -17.79
CA GLU A 51 13.39 2.19 -18.52
C GLU A 51 13.01 3.37 -17.61
N ARG A 52 13.90 4.35 -17.41
CA ARG A 52 13.53 5.62 -16.72
C ARG A 52 12.98 6.62 -17.74
N TYR A 53 11.67 6.90 -17.69
CA TYR A 53 11.05 7.85 -18.60
C TYR A 53 11.56 9.28 -18.39
N MET A 54 12.01 9.92 -19.47
CA MET A 54 12.37 11.34 -19.50
C MET A 54 11.47 12.10 -20.50
N PRO A 55 10.86 13.24 -20.14
CA PRO A 55 10.04 14.03 -21.05
C PRO A 55 10.88 14.60 -22.21
N ASN A 56 10.42 14.43 -23.46
CA ASN A 56 11.14 14.91 -24.65
C ASN A 56 11.33 16.43 -24.73
N LYS A 57 10.40 17.23 -24.19
CA LYS A 57 10.43 18.71 -24.28
C LYS A 57 10.90 19.35 -22.98
N ARG A 58 12.20 19.68 -22.89
CA ARG A 58 12.83 20.30 -21.70
C ARG A 58 12.24 21.66 -21.29
N ASN A 59 11.67 22.44 -22.22
CA ASN A 59 11.06 23.75 -21.93
C ASN A 59 9.57 23.68 -21.56
N SER A 60 8.96 22.50 -21.52
CA SER A 60 7.55 22.37 -21.15
C SER A 60 7.35 22.43 -19.64
N PHE A 61 6.20 22.93 -19.22
CA PHE A 61 5.72 22.84 -17.82
C PHE A 61 5.78 21.39 -17.30
N LYS A 62 5.54 20.41 -18.18
CA LYS A 62 5.68 18.97 -17.90
C LYS A 62 7.08 18.59 -17.41
N TYR A 63 8.14 19.18 -17.96
CA TYR A 63 9.52 18.89 -17.53
C TYR A 63 9.83 19.49 -16.16
N LYS A 64 9.25 20.65 -15.82
CA LYS A 64 9.39 21.23 -14.48
C LYS A 64 8.71 20.35 -13.43
N ILE A 65 7.47 19.91 -13.68
CA ILE A 65 6.73 18.99 -12.79
C ILE A 65 7.50 17.68 -12.66
N TRP A 66 7.92 17.08 -13.78
CA TRP A 66 8.70 15.84 -13.76
C TRP A 66 9.98 15.98 -12.95
N ARG A 67 10.71 17.09 -13.06
CA ARG A 67 11.93 17.34 -12.28
C ARG A 67 11.65 17.40 -10.77
N ILE A 68 10.51 17.98 -10.37
CA ILE A 68 10.11 18.05 -8.96
C ILE A 68 9.74 16.65 -8.46
N VAL A 69 8.89 15.92 -9.18
CA VAL A 69 8.41 14.58 -8.80
C VAL A 69 9.56 13.57 -8.72
N VAL A 70 10.53 13.65 -9.62
CA VAL A 70 11.69 12.74 -9.68
C VAL A 70 12.82 13.18 -8.72
N SER A 71 12.66 14.30 -8.02
CA SER A 71 13.69 14.78 -7.10
C SER A 71 13.70 13.96 -5.81
N THR A 72 14.90 13.56 -5.37
CA THR A 72 15.12 12.89 -4.09
C THR A 72 14.49 13.61 -2.87
N PRO A 73 14.53 14.95 -2.74
CA PRO A 73 13.84 15.62 -1.62
C PRO A 73 12.32 15.45 -1.65
N PHE A 74 11.70 15.35 -2.83
CA PHE A 74 10.26 15.09 -2.94
C PHE A 74 9.94 13.65 -2.50
N GLU A 75 10.76 12.68 -2.89
CA GLU A 75 10.62 11.29 -2.42
C GLU A 75 10.73 11.19 -0.89
N TYR A 76 11.72 11.86 -0.28
CA TYR A 76 11.84 11.93 1.18
C TYR A 76 10.65 12.63 1.86
N PHE A 77 10.11 13.68 1.24
CA PHE A 77 8.94 14.38 1.77
C PHE A 77 7.72 13.46 1.84
N ILE A 78 7.42 12.71 0.78
CA ILE A 78 6.33 11.73 0.77
C ILE A 78 6.56 10.63 1.80
N MET A 79 7.78 10.11 1.90
CA MET A 79 8.10 9.10 2.90
C MET A 79 7.87 9.61 4.34
N MET A 80 8.23 10.86 4.62
CA MET A 80 7.94 11.48 5.91
C MET A 80 6.42 11.61 6.15
N LEU A 81 5.62 11.93 5.14
CA LEU A 81 4.16 11.98 5.26
C LEU A 81 3.56 10.60 5.58
N ILE A 82 4.10 9.52 4.99
CA ILE A 82 3.68 8.14 5.31
C ILE A 82 3.99 7.84 6.78
N VAL A 83 5.19 8.15 7.25
CA VAL A 83 5.58 7.94 8.66
C VAL A 83 4.69 8.75 9.60
N PHE A 84 4.45 10.03 9.32
CA PHE A 84 3.56 10.83 10.15
C PHE A 84 2.13 10.31 10.13
N ASN A 85 1.65 9.83 8.98
CA ASN A 85 0.32 9.27 8.91
C ASN A 85 0.17 7.99 9.74
N THR A 86 1.15 7.09 9.67
CA THR A 86 1.13 5.85 10.46
C THR A 86 1.20 6.13 11.96
N LEU A 87 2.00 7.11 12.39
CA LEU A 87 2.03 7.55 13.79
C LEU A 87 0.66 8.08 14.26
N LEU A 88 -0.01 8.89 13.44
CA LEU A 88 -1.34 9.41 13.78
C LEU A 88 -2.41 8.31 13.84
N LEU A 89 -2.31 7.29 12.99
CA LEU A 89 -3.19 6.13 13.06
C LEU A 89 -2.91 5.31 14.33
N MET A 90 -1.65 5.18 14.73
CA MET A 90 -1.25 4.47 15.95
C MET A 90 -1.67 5.19 17.24
N MET A 91 -1.76 6.52 17.22
CA MET A 91 -2.26 7.31 18.34
C MET A 91 -3.76 7.13 18.62
N LYS A 92 -4.52 6.47 17.74
CA LYS A 92 -5.93 6.20 17.96
C LYS A 92 -6.12 5.14 19.06
N TYR A 93 -6.78 5.50 20.15
CA TYR A 93 -7.13 4.57 21.24
C TYR A 93 -8.64 4.54 21.51
N ARG A 94 -9.10 3.49 22.20
CA ARG A 94 -10.50 3.29 22.60
C ARG A 94 -10.76 4.19 23.81
N ASP A 95 -11.77 5.06 23.74
CA ASP A 95 -12.11 6.13 24.71
C ASP A 95 -11.31 7.46 24.59
N ALA A 96 -10.89 7.80 23.36
CA ALA A 96 -10.32 9.11 23.08
C ALA A 96 -11.30 10.26 23.36
N PRO A 97 -10.83 11.42 23.84
CA PRO A 97 -11.67 12.60 23.97
C PRO A 97 -12.21 13.00 22.58
N PRO A 98 -13.43 13.54 22.49
CA PRO A 98 -14.07 13.86 21.21
C PRO A 98 -13.23 14.81 20.35
N LEU A 99 -12.54 15.75 20.99
CA LEU A 99 -11.60 16.66 20.34
C LEU A 99 -10.46 15.93 19.61
N LEU A 100 -9.94 14.85 20.18
CA LEU A 100 -8.84 14.09 19.58
C LEU A 100 -9.34 13.30 18.36
N ASP A 101 -10.51 12.68 18.44
CA ASP A 101 -11.09 11.96 17.28
C ASP A 101 -11.41 12.92 16.11
N ASP A 102 -11.91 14.13 16.39
CA ASP A 102 -12.14 15.17 15.37
C ASP A 102 -10.83 15.59 14.69
N ILE A 103 -9.77 15.85 15.48
CA ILE A 103 -8.45 16.19 14.95
C ILE A 103 -7.89 15.04 14.10
N LEU A 104 -8.01 13.79 14.55
CA LEU A 104 -7.55 12.63 13.80
C LEU A 104 -8.32 12.47 12.48
N GLN A 105 -9.62 12.78 12.45
CA GLN A 105 -10.42 12.76 11.22
C GLN A 105 -9.95 13.82 10.23
N VAL A 106 -9.77 15.07 10.69
CA VAL A 106 -9.28 16.17 9.85
C VAL A 106 -7.87 15.87 9.33
N MET A 107 -6.96 15.39 10.19
CA MET A 107 -5.60 15.04 9.76
C MET A 107 -5.62 13.93 8.71
N ASN A 108 -6.45 12.89 8.88
CA ASN A 108 -6.56 11.83 7.88
C ASN A 108 -7.00 12.36 6.51
N LEU A 109 -7.94 13.32 6.47
CA LEU A 109 -8.34 13.99 5.23
C LEU A 109 -7.19 14.80 4.61
N VAL A 110 -6.40 15.49 5.43
CA VAL A 110 -5.22 16.24 4.99
C VAL A 110 -4.17 15.33 4.36
N PHE A 111 -3.82 14.20 5.00
CA PHE A 111 -2.88 13.24 4.42
C PHE A 111 -3.40 12.65 3.11
N THR A 112 -4.68 12.26 3.06
CA THR A 112 -5.30 11.77 1.81
C THR A 112 -5.20 12.81 0.69
N SER A 113 -5.36 14.09 1.02
CA SER A 113 -5.21 15.19 0.04
C SER A 113 -3.77 15.32 -0.47
N PHE A 114 -2.76 15.18 0.41
CA PHE A 114 -1.35 15.20 -0.01
C PHE A 114 -0.99 14.03 -0.94
N PHE A 115 -1.39 12.81 -0.60
CA PHE A 115 -1.17 11.64 -1.45
C PHE A 115 -1.93 11.74 -2.78
N LEU A 116 -3.13 12.31 -2.78
CA LEU A 116 -3.86 12.59 -4.01
C LEU A 116 -3.11 13.59 -4.90
N ILE A 117 -2.60 14.69 -4.33
CA ILE A 117 -1.82 15.69 -5.08
C ILE A 117 -0.56 15.06 -5.65
N GLU A 118 0.17 14.28 -4.86
CA GLU A 118 1.34 13.52 -5.32
C GLU A 118 0.99 12.62 -6.51
N CYS A 119 -0.06 11.80 -6.38
CA CYS A 119 -0.49 10.88 -7.43
C CYS A 119 -0.86 11.63 -8.73
N ILE A 120 -1.54 12.78 -8.62
CA ILE A 120 -1.87 13.63 -9.78
C ILE A 120 -0.59 14.21 -10.41
N LEU A 121 0.35 14.69 -9.60
CA LEU A 121 1.63 15.22 -10.08
C LEU A 121 2.44 14.14 -10.81
N LYS A 122 2.50 12.90 -10.27
CA LYS A 122 3.13 11.75 -10.93
C LYS A 122 2.43 11.40 -12.24
N LEU A 123 1.09 11.39 -12.27
CA LEU A 123 0.32 11.09 -13.47
C LEU A 123 0.60 12.12 -14.59
N ILE A 124 0.71 13.41 -14.24
CA ILE A 124 1.05 14.47 -15.20
C ILE A 124 2.53 14.37 -15.64
N ALA A 125 3.44 14.07 -14.71
CA ALA A 125 4.87 13.96 -14.97
C ALA A 125 5.20 12.81 -15.95
N PHE A 126 4.73 11.60 -15.66
CA PHE A 126 5.03 10.40 -16.45
C PHE A 126 4.04 10.23 -17.62
N GLY A 127 2.82 10.74 -17.49
CA GLY A 127 1.72 10.49 -18.43
C GLY A 127 1.09 9.11 -18.23
N PHE A 128 -0.14 8.94 -18.70
CA PHE A 128 -0.97 7.75 -18.45
C PHE A 128 -0.24 6.43 -18.79
N LYS A 129 0.30 6.29 -20.01
CA LYS A 129 0.93 5.02 -20.45
C LYS A 129 2.13 4.58 -19.60
N ASN A 130 2.93 5.52 -19.11
CA ASN A 130 4.15 5.18 -18.37
C ASN A 130 3.89 5.09 -16.86
N PHE A 131 2.88 5.81 -16.36
CA PHE A 131 2.44 5.70 -14.98
C PHE A 131 1.98 4.26 -14.65
N PHE A 132 1.19 3.63 -15.52
CA PHE A 132 0.69 2.26 -15.32
C PHE A 132 1.69 1.14 -15.67
N LYS A 133 2.91 1.47 -16.13
CA LYS A 133 3.97 0.47 -16.32
C LYS A 133 4.70 0.15 -15.02
N ASP A 134 4.75 1.11 -14.10
CA ASP A 134 5.47 0.98 -12.84
C ASP A 134 4.52 0.44 -11.76
N PRO A 135 4.76 -0.76 -11.22
CA PRO A 135 3.88 -1.36 -10.21
C PRO A 135 3.76 -0.50 -8.94
N TRP A 136 4.78 0.29 -8.60
CA TRP A 136 4.73 1.16 -7.41
C TRP A 136 3.77 2.34 -7.60
N ASN A 137 3.73 2.92 -8.79
CA ASN A 137 2.79 3.99 -9.11
C ASN A 137 1.34 3.46 -9.18
N ILE A 138 1.14 2.22 -9.64
CA ILE A 138 -0.16 1.55 -9.63
C ILE A 138 -0.64 1.30 -8.20
N PHE A 139 0.27 0.86 -7.33
CA PHE A 139 0.00 0.66 -5.91
C PHE A 139 -0.45 1.97 -5.25
N ASP A 140 0.31 3.05 -5.43
CA ASP A 140 -0.01 4.40 -4.94
C ASP A 140 -1.38 4.90 -5.45
N PHE A 141 -1.66 4.71 -6.75
CA PHE A 141 -2.98 5.05 -7.30
C PHE A 141 -4.12 4.24 -6.64
N THR A 142 -3.89 2.96 -6.36
CA THR A 142 -4.90 2.08 -5.75
C THR A 142 -5.20 2.50 -4.30
N THR A 143 -4.18 2.86 -3.52
CA THR A 143 -4.36 3.34 -2.13
C THR A 143 -5.08 4.68 -2.08
N VAL A 144 -4.79 5.58 -3.03
CA VAL A 144 -5.50 6.88 -3.18
C VAL A 144 -6.97 6.67 -3.53
N ILE A 145 -7.28 5.81 -4.51
CA ILE A 145 -8.68 5.50 -4.88
C ILE A 145 -9.43 4.86 -3.71
N GLY A 146 -8.81 3.89 -3.03
CA GLY A 146 -9.41 3.28 -1.83
C GLY A 146 -9.72 4.32 -0.75
N SER A 147 -8.84 5.30 -0.55
CA SER A 147 -9.04 6.40 0.41
C SER A 147 -10.16 7.37 0.01
N ILE A 148 -10.37 7.61 -1.29
CA ILE A 148 -11.48 8.44 -1.79
C ILE A 148 -12.81 7.70 -1.60
N VAL A 149 -12.85 6.40 -1.89
CA VAL A 149 -14.05 5.58 -1.69
C VAL A 149 -14.41 5.52 -0.20
N ASP A 150 -13.41 5.36 0.68
CA ASP A 150 -13.61 5.41 2.14
C ASP A 150 -14.25 6.74 2.59
N ALA A 151 -13.74 7.87 2.10
CA ALA A 151 -14.30 9.19 2.40
C ALA A 151 -15.74 9.36 1.89
N LEU A 152 -16.01 8.96 0.63
CA LEU A 152 -17.33 9.05 0.03
C LEU A 152 -18.35 8.17 0.77
N VAL A 153 -17.96 6.96 1.15
CA VAL A 153 -18.83 6.04 1.92
C VAL A 153 -19.17 6.64 3.27
N LEU A 154 -18.21 7.28 3.96
CA LEU A 154 -18.46 7.96 5.23
C LEU A 154 -19.49 9.10 5.08
N GLU A 155 -19.32 9.98 4.09
CA GLU A 155 -20.27 11.08 3.83
C GLU A 155 -21.68 10.58 3.47
N LEU A 156 -21.78 9.51 2.67
CA LEU A 156 -23.06 8.90 2.31
C LEU A 156 -23.77 8.29 3.52
N VAL A 157 -23.02 7.68 4.44
CA VAL A 157 -23.57 7.14 5.69
C VAL A 157 -24.09 8.25 6.59
N GLU A 158 -23.35 9.35 6.73
CA GLU A 158 -23.76 10.52 7.52
C GLU A 158 -25.00 11.19 6.94
N ARG A 159 -25.02 11.46 5.63
CA ARG A 159 -26.17 12.06 4.93
C ARG A 159 -27.45 11.23 5.08
N ASN A 160 -27.34 9.89 5.09
CA ASN A 160 -28.50 9.02 5.27
C ASN A 160 -29.01 8.97 6.71
N ARG A 161 -28.18 9.29 7.71
CA ARG A 161 -28.61 9.40 9.12
C ARG A 161 -29.44 10.65 9.40
N GLU A 162 -29.30 11.69 8.59
CA GLU A 162 -30.10 12.91 8.71
C GLU A 162 -31.54 12.78 8.16
N ILE A 163 -31.86 11.68 7.46
CA ILE A 163 -33.23 11.39 7.02
C ILE A 163 -34.01 10.76 8.19
N PRO A 164 -34.99 11.47 8.80
CA PRO A 164 -35.78 10.89 9.88
C PRO A 164 -36.58 9.68 9.35
N PRO A 165 -36.81 8.64 10.18
CA PRO A 165 -37.58 7.49 9.76
C PRO A 165 -38.96 7.94 9.27
N ARG A 166 -39.36 7.49 8.06
CA ARG A 166 -40.73 7.69 7.58
C ARG A 166 -41.67 6.91 8.49
N GLN A 167 -42.40 7.62 9.35
CA GLN A 167 -43.47 7.04 10.13
C GLN A 167 -44.64 6.68 9.19
N SER A 168 -44.81 5.38 8.93
CA SER A 168 -45.98 4.86 8.23
C SER A 168 -47.19 4.90 9.18
N PRO A 169 -48.42 5.22 8.72
CA PRO A 169 -49.61 5.33 9.57
C PRO A 169 -50.01 4.03 10.31
N ASN A 170 -49.36 2.90 10.04
CA ASN A 170 -49.82 1.58 10.45
C ASN A 170 -49.03 0.94 11.60
N GLY A 171 -48.25 1.70 12.37
CA GLY A 171 -47.65 1.21 13.63
C GLY A 171 -46.62 0.08 13.49
N GLN A 172 -46.22 -0.30 12.28
CA GLN A 172 -45.12 -1.22 12.04
C GLN A 172 -43.81 -0.43 11.93
N ILE A 173 -42.91 -0.65 12.89
CA ILE A 173 -41.51 -0.27 12.79
C ILE A 173 -40.90 -1.22 11.75
N TYR A 174 -40.85 -0.79 10.50
CA TYR A 174 -39.91 -1.36 9.57
C TYR A 174 -38.54 -0.93 10.09
N LEU A 175 -37.74 -1.88 10.59
CA LEU A 175 -36.29 -1.68 10.60
C LEU A 175 -35.98 -1.19 9.18
N ASN A 176 -35.45 0.03 9.06
CA ASN A 176 -34.98 0.51 7.77
C ASN A 176 -34.21 -0.67 7.16
N GLY A 177 -34.44 -1.02 5.88
CA GLY A 177 -33.66 -2.06 5.19
C GLY A 177 -32.13 -1.85 5.24
N PHE A 178 -31.73 -0.73 5.84
CA PHE A 178 -30.41 -0.29 6.25
C PHE A 178 -29.73 -1.07 7.39
N ASP A 179 -30.42 -1.82 8.27
CA ASP A 179 -29.69 -2.64 9.27
C ASP A 179 -28.96 -3.83 8.63
N ALA A 180 -29.50 -4.37 7.52
CA ALA A 180 -28.80 -5.33 6.68
C ALA A 180 -27.67 -4.66 5.90
N SER A 181 -27.90 -3.46 5.33
CA SER A 181 -26.86 -2.69 4.66
C SER A 181 -25.75 -2.25 5.62
N THR A 182 -26.02 -2.02 6.92
CA THR A 182 -25.02 -1.64 7.92
C THR A 182 -24.09 -2.80 8.27
N LYS A 183 -24.55 -4.06 8.21
CA LYS A 183 -23.67 -5.24 8.37
C LYS A 183 -22.74 -5.41 7.16
N ASP A 184 -23.26 -5.25 5.94
CA ASP A 184 -22.44 -5.31 4.72
C ASP A 184 -21.50 -4.10 4.57
N ASN A 185 -21.98 -2.91 4.95
CA ASN A 185 -21.19 -1.68 5.00
C ASN A 185 -20.18 -1.71 6.15
N SER A 186 -20.43 -2.41 7.26
CA SER A 186 -19.44 -2.59 8.33
C SER A 186 -18.24 -3.41 7.85
N PHE A 187 -18.46 -4.45 7.03
CA PHE A 187 -17.36 -5.22 6.46
C PHE A 187 -16.59 -4.39 5.42
N ASN A 188 -17.29 -3.68 4.54
CA ASN A 188 -16.67 -2.76 3.60
C ASN A 188 -15.94 -1.60 4.29
N MET A 189 -16.45 -1.06 5.40
CA MET A 189 -15.83 0.09 6.09
C MET A 189 -14.60 -0.33 6.91
N GLY A 190 -14.58 -1.55 7.47
CA GLY A 190 -13.37 -2.15 8.03
C GLY A 190 -12.30 -2.40 6.96
N PHE A 191 -12.71 -2.91 5.81
CA PHE A 191 -11.83 -3.13 4.67
C PHE A 191 -11.29 -1.83 4.05
N LEU A 192 -12.12 -0.81 3.89
CA LEU A 192 -11.73 0.47 3.29
C LEU A 192 -10.70 1.22 4.16
N ARG A 193 -10.79 1.06 5.48
CA ARG A 193 -9.79 1.57 6.43
C ARG A 193 -8.42 0.89 6.28
N LEU A 194 -8.36 -0.30 5.66
CA LEU A 194 -7.09 -0.94 5.33
C LEU A 194 -6.31 -0.15 4.29
N PHE A 195 -6.96 0.49 3.31
CA PHE A 195 -6.25 1.34 2.34
C PHE A 195 -5.55 2.52 2.99
N ARG A 196 -6.12 3.03 4.09
CA ARG A 196 -5.51 4.07 4.90
C ARG A 196 -4.27 3.58 5.66
N ALA A 197 -4.20 2.30 5.99
CA ALA A 197 -3.05 1.67 6.65
C ALA A 197 -2.04 1.09 5.64
N ALA A 198 -2.46 0.83 4.40
CA ALA A 198 -1.63 0.27 3.34
C ALA A 198 -0.81 1.33 2.58
N ARG A 199 -1.17 2.61 2.70
CA ARG A 199 -0.40 3.74 2.15
C ARG A 199 0.90 3.98 2.92
#